data_AF-A0A1F2QFJ8-F1
#
_entry.id   AF-A0A1F2QFJ8-F1
#
_cell.length_a   1.000
_cell.length_b   1.000
_cell.length_c   1.000
_cell.angle_alpha   90.00
_cell.angle_beta   90.00
_cell.angle_gamma   90.00
#
_symmetry.space_group_name_H-M   'P 1'
#
loop_
_entity.id
_entity.type
_entity.pdbx_description
1 polymer ?
#
loop_
_entity_poly.entity_id
_entity_poly.type
_entity_poly.pdbx_seq_one_letter_code
_entity_poly.pdbx_strand_id
1 'polypeptide(L)'
;MGSGPTPVTLKPSHPAAQRGLKAVLMMTALVLLPVTAAPQSSPRGSGSDRQTLSQDANGPERAEQAIELTMLARERFPRPSMDGSVPPIMRYQLAKAYDTAIRVLRREPGCRTLFQRLGANGEDVLARSRYYAAGESRHCQEGVPAFTNVGSTQIKLCRSFGELQASSAAVLLLHEALHSSGLRESPGYPNALTAREINVVVSQGCSLQ
;
A
#
# COMPACT_ATOMS: atom_id res chain seq x y z
N MET A 1 -9.73 -45.99 33.80
CA MET A 1 -8.97 -44.80 34.20
C MET A 1 -8.02 -44.46 33.06
N GLY A 2 -8.06 -43.22 32.54
CA GLY A 2 -7.15 -42.75 31.49
C GLY A 2 -7.88 -41.90 30.44
N SER A 3 -7.83 -40.59 30.63
CA SER A 3 -8.52 -39.52 29.91
C SER A 3 -8.02 -39.27 28.47
N GLY A 4 -8.87 -38.66 27.64
CA GLY A 4 -8.67 -38.40 26.20
C GLY A 4 -7.55 -37.42 25.80
N PRO A 5 -7.55 -36.96 24.53
CA PRO A 5 -8.44 -35.84 24.19
C PRO A 5 -9.28 -36.02 22.90
N THR A 6 -10.29 -35.16 22.84
CA THR A 6 -11.40 -34.98 21.89
C THR A 6 -11.01 -34.48 20.48
N PRO A 7 -11.94 -34.55 19.50
CA PRO A 7 -11.63 -34.52 18.07
C PRO A 7 -11.48 -33.11 17.51
N VAL A 8 -10.59 -32.95 16.53
CA VAL A 8 -10.49 -31.72 15.73
C VAL A 8 -11.54 -31.79 14.62
N THR A 9 -12.63 -31.04 14.81
CA THR A 9 -13.64 -30.80 13.78
C THR A 9 -13.07 -29.88 12.71
N LEU A 10 -12.69 -30.45 11.54
CA LEU A 10 -12.44 -29.67 10.33
C LEU A 10 -13.76 -29.08 9.81
N LYS A 11 -13.89 -27.76 9.91
CA LYS A 11 -14.99 -26.96 9.34
C LYS A 11 -14.78 -26.79 7.82
N PRO A 12 -15.84 -26.80 6.99
CA PRO A 12 -15.73 -27.09 5.57
C PRO A 12 -15.17 -25.94 4.74
N SER A 13 -14.26 -26.27 3.84
CA SER A 13 -13.82 -25.45 2.71
C SER A 13 -14.99 -25.27 1.74
N HIS A 14 -15.50 -24.06 1.58
CA HIS A 14 -16.39 -23.72 0.46
C HIS A 14 -15.60 -23.03 -0.66
N PRO A 15 -15.58 -23.59 -1.88
CA PRO A 15 -15.06 -22.94 -3.06
C PRO A 15 -16.23 -22.44 -3.93
N ALA A 16 -16.54 -21.14 -3.91
CA ALA A 16 -17.48 -20.57 -4.90
C ALA A 16 -17.47 -19.04 -4.92
N ALA A 17 -16.49 -18.41 -5.59
CA ALA A 17 -16.62 -17.00 -5.99
C ALA A 17 -15.60 -16.55 -7.07
N GLN A 18 -15.31 -17.36 -8.10
CA GLN A 18 -14.38 -16.92 -9.16
C GLN A 18 -15.00 -16.80 -10.56
N ARG A 19 -16.30 -17.08 -10.74
CA ARG A 19 -16.93 -17.04 -12.08
C ARG A 19 -17.49 -15.67 -12.51
N GLY A 20 -17.48 -14.65 -11.65
CA GLY A 20 -18.18 -13.38 -11.93
C GLY A 20 -17.31 -12.17 -12.28
N LEU A 21 -15.97 -12.26 -12.22
CA LEU A 21 -15.14 -11.04 -12.21
C LEU A 21 -15.04 -10.32 -13.57
N LYS A 22 -15.37 -10.99 -14.68
CA LYS A 22 -15.21 -10.43 -16.03
C LYS A 22 -16.28 -9.40 -16.45
N ALA A 23 -17.41 -9.28 -15.73
CA ALA A 23 -18.59 -8.60 -16.28
C ALA A 23 -18.93 -7.21 -15.68
N VAL A 24 -18.27 -6.73 -14.62
CA VAL A 24 -18.77 -5.54 -13.89
C VAL A 24 -17.63 -4.57 -13.51
N LEU A 25 -16.95 -4.00 -14.52
CA LEU A 25 -16.01 -2.90 -14.30
C LEU A 25 -16.07 -1.84 -15.43
N MET A 26 -17.28 -1.49 -15.83
CA MET A 26 -17.57 -0.31 -16.64
C MET A 26 -18.63 0.46 -15.88
N MET A 27 -18.31 1.59 -15.27
CA MET A 27 -19.17 2.79 -15.16
C MET A 27 -18.63 3.80 -14.14
N THR A 28 -18.91 5.06 -14.47
CA THR A 28 -18.84 6.30 -13.67
C THR A 28 -17.48 7.00 -13.52
N ALA A 29 -17.37 8.32 -13.61
CA ALA A 29 -18.03 9.35 -14.42
C ALA A 29 -17.19 10.63 -14.22
N LEU A 30 -17.09 11.40 -15.31
CA LEU A 30 -16.41 12.67 -15.45
C LEU A 30 -17.13 13.78 -14.65
N VAL A 31 -16.40 14.62 -13.90
CA VAL A 31 -16.81 16.01 -13.62
C VAL A 31 -15.57 16.91 -13.60
N LEU A 32 -15.61 17.96 -14.43
CA LEU A 32 -14.60 18.99 -14.62
C LEU A 32 -15.08 20.33 -14.04
N LEU A 33 -14.10 21.25 -13.85
CA LEU A 33 -14.14 22.74 -13.83
C LEU A 33 -14.08 23.42 -12.43
N PRO A 34 -13.65 24.71 -12.34
CA PRO A 34 -12.32 25.24 -12.68
C PRO A 34 -11.74 26.23 -11.62
N VAL A 35 -10.52 26.72 -11.91
CA VAL A 35 -9.60 27.63 -11.18
C VAL A 35 -10.02 29.11 -11.16
N THR A 36 -9.59 29.92 -10.16
CA THR A 36 -8.91 31.26 -10.23
C THR A 36 -8.69 31.83 -8.80
N ALA A 37 -7.48 32.14 -8.31
CA ALA A 37 -6.50 33.23 -8.55
C ALA A 37 -6.78 34.55 -7.76
N ALA A 38 -5.80 34.96 -6.92
CA ALA A 38 -5.73 36.21 -6.13
C ALA A 38 -5.37 37.45 -6.99
N PRO A 39 -5.40 38.71 -6.46
CA PRO A 39 -4.14 39.32 -5.97
C PRO A 39 -4.25 40.40 -4.84
N GLN A 40 -3.05 40.90 -4.48
CA GLN A 40 -2.59 41.76 -3.38
C GLN A 40 -3.05 43.23 -3.34
N SER A 41 -2.94 43.87 -2.17
CA SER A 41 -2.38 45.23 -2.04
C SER A 41 -1.80 45.51 -0.64
N SER A 42 -0.59 46.08 -0.61
CA SER A 42 0.07 46.67 0.57
C SER A 42 0.03 48.19 0.47
N PRO A 43 0.21 48.90 1.60
CA PRO A 43 1.16 50.01 1.59
C PRO A 43 2.14 50.02 2.78
N ARG A 44 3.30 50.63 2.51
CA ARG A 44 4.43 50.93 3.40
C ARG A 44 4.06 51.91 4.52
N GLY A 45 4.58 51.66 5.72
CA GLY A 45 4.75 52.64 6.78
C GLY A 45 6.08 52.38 7.51
N SER A 46 6.99 53.36 7.42
CA SER A 46 8.32 53.36 8.05
C SER A 46 8.18 53.85 9.49
N GLY A 47 8.72 53.11 10.46
CA GLY A 47 8.71 53.48 11.87
C GLY A 47 9.65 52.57 12.66
N SER A 48 10.86 53.06 12.88
CA SER A 48 11.86 52.45 13.74
C SER A 48 11.46 52.66 15.19
N ASP A 49 10.94 51.61 15.85
CA ASP A 49 10.91 51.55 17.31
C ASP A 49 11.40 50.19 17.81
N ARG A 50 12.41 50.30 18.65
CA ARG A 50 13.14 49.25 19.34
C ARG A 50 12.27 48.78 20.50
N GLN A 51 11.38 47.82 20.25
CA GLN A 51 10.55 47.21 21.28
C GLN A 51 11.02 45.79 21.57
N THR A 52 11.84 45.68 22.61
CA THR A 52 12.14 44.44 23.33
C THR A 52 10.83 43.83 23.84
N LEU A 53 10.35 42.74 23.24
CA LEU A 53 9.28 41.91 23.80
C LEU A 53 9.57 40.43 23.50
N SER A 54 10.03 39.74 24.54
CA SER A 54 9.74 38.35 24.90
C SER A 54 9.70 37.33 23.75
N GLN A 55 10.84 36.69 23.47
CA GLN A 55 10.87 35.43 22.73
C GLN A 55 10.24 34.32 23.58
N ASP A 56 8.96 34.08 23.29
CA ASP A 56 8.32 32.77 23.16
C ASP A 56 8.59 31.71 24.23
N ALA A 57 7.82 31.80 25.31
CA ALA A 57 7.58 30.73 26.29
C ALA A 57 6.82 29.49 25.72
N ASN A 58 6.69 29.35 24.40
CA ASN A 58 5.93 28.28 23.73
C ASN A 58 6.81 27.24 23.00
N GLY A 59 8.14 27.34 23.12
CA GLY A 59 9.11 26.44 22.46
C GLY A 59 8.95 24.94 22.81
N PRO A 60 8.86 24.54 24.09
CA PRO A 60 8.77 23.13 24.45
C PRO A 60 7.39 22.52 24.15
N GLU A 61 6.29 23.23 24.41
CA GLU A 61 4.93 22.72 24.15
C GLU A 61 4.64 22.55 22.64
N ARG A 62 5.15 23.44 21.78
CA ARG A 62 5.08 23.25 20.31
C ARG A 62 5.92 22.07 19.84
N ALA A 63 7.08 21.84 20.46
CA ALA A 63 7.90 20.68 20.14
C ALA A 63 7.21 19.38 20.56
N GLU A 64 6.58 19.34 21.74
CA GLU A 64 5.79 18.21 22.21
C GLU A 64 4.56 17.95 21.35
N GLN A 65 3.79 18.99 21.00
CA GLN A 65 2.67 18.86 20.07
C GLN A 65 3.12 18.41 18.68
N ALA A 66 4.28 18.87 18.19
CA ALA A 66 4.84 18.41 16.93
C ALA A 66 5.27 16.93 17.02
N ILE A 67 5.85 16.49 18.14
CA ILE A 67 6.19 15.09 18.39
C ILE A 67 4.93 14.25 18.49
N GLU A 68 3.91 14.69 19.21
CA GLU A 68 2.63 14.00 19.35
C GLU A 68 1.90 13.90 18.00
N LEU A 69 1.82 14.99 17.24
CA LEU A 69 1.25 14.98 15.89
C LEU A 69 2.06 14.08 14.93
N THR A 70 3.38 14.01 15.10
CA THR A 70 4.26 13.11 14.34
C THR A 70 4.08 11.65 14.76
N MET A 71 3.87 11.38 16.05
CA MET A 71 3.59 10.05 16.60
C MET A 71 2.21 9.56 16.16
N LEU A 72 1.19 10.41 16.25
CA LEU A 72 -0.16 10.15 15.75
C LEU A 72 -0.16 9.94 14.22
N ALA A 73 0.66 10.68 13.47
CA ALA A 73 0.84 10.44 12.04
C ALA A 73 1.57 9.12 11.75
N ARG A 74 2.53 8.73 12.60
CA ARG A 74 3.22 7.42 12.54
C ARG A 74 2.29 6.26 12.85
N GLU A 75 1.39 6.40 13.81
CA GLU A 75 0.35 5.40 14.09
C GLU A 75 -0.66 5.32 12.93
N ARG A 76 -0.87 6.44 12.22
CA ARG A 76 -1.77 6.47 11.07
C ARG A 76 -1.24 5.68 9.87
N PHE A 77 0.07 5.53 9.68
CA PHE A 77 0.60 4.77 8.54
C PHE A 77 1.49 3.65 9.03
N PRO A 78 0.99 2.39 9.09
CA PRO A 78 1.81 1.27 9.49
C PRO A 78 3.05 1.20 8.60
N ARG A 79 4.22 0.90 9.18
CA ARG A 79 5.44 0.73 8.39
C ARG A 79 5.51 -0.70 7.86
N PRO A 80 6.02 -0.92 6.65
CA PRO A 80 6.28 -2.26 6.14
C PRO A 80 7.26 -3.00 7.05
N SER A 81 6.94 -4.26 7.40
CA SER A 81 7.84 -5.16 8.11
C SER A 81 8.90 -5.68 7.15
N MET A 82 10.12 -5.15 7.24
CA MET A 82 11.21 -5.51 6.33
C MET A 82 12.23 -6.41 7.03
N ASP A 83 12.56 -7.52 6.40
CA ASP A 83 13.67 -8.36 6.82
C ASP A 83 15.04 -7.67 6.68
N GLY A 84 16.03 -8.10 7.46
CA GLY A 84 17.41 -7.58 7.42
C GLY A 84 18.05 -7.65 6.02
N SER A 85 17.66 -8.64 5.22
CA SER A 85 18.13 -8.85 3.84
C SER A 85 17.81 -7.73 2.86
N VAL A 86 16.82 -6.87 3.13
CA VAL A 86 16.42 -5.79 2.22
C VAL A 86 17.48 -4.67 2.21
N PRO A 87 18.14 -4.39 1.06
CA PRO A 87 19.15 -3.33 0.95
C PRO A 87 18.57 -1.91 1.09
N PRO A 88 19.37 -0.91 1.49
CA PRO A 88 18.89 0.44 1.77
C PRO A 88 18.06 1.09 0.67
N ILE A 89 18.46 0.95 -0.61
CA ILE A 89 17.71 1.52 -1.74
C ILE A 89 16.31 0.93 -1.86
N MET A 90 16.19 -0.40 -1.70
CA MET A 90 14.89 -1.07 -1.72
C MET A 90 14.05 -0.72 -0.49
N ARG A 91 14.66 -0.52 0.69
CA ARG A 91 13.93 -0.07 1.89
C ARG A 91 13.28 1.29 1.67
N TYR A 92 14.04 2.25 1.14
CA TYR A 92 13.53 3.58 0.84
C TYR A 92 12.37 3.53 -0.16
N GLN A 93 12.56 2.78 -1.24
CA GLN A 93 11.54 2.65 -2.26
C GLN A 93 10.29 1.90 -1.76
N LEU A 94 10.46 0.83 -0.98
CA LEU A 94 9.38 0.08 -0.35
C LEU A 94 8.57 0.96 0.60
N ALA A 95 9.21 1.81 1.41
CA ALA A 95 8.49 2.72 2.30
C ALA A 95 7.58 3.67 1.51
N LYS A 96 8.08 4.28 0.42
CA LYS A 96 7.28 5.18 -0.43
C LYS A 96 6.12 4.47 -1.13
N ALA A 97 6.37 3.28 -1.65
CA ALA A 97 5.37 2.45 -2.31
C ALA A 97 4.29 2.01 -1.32
N TYR A 98 4.68 1.62 -0.10
CA TYR A 98 3.78 1.22 0.95
C TYR A 98 2.87 2.37 1.40
N ASP A 99 3.43 3.56 1.65
CA ASP A 99 2.63 4.75 2.00
C ASP A 99 1.62 5.09 0.90
N THR A 100 2.02 4.94 -0.36
CA THR A 100 1.15 5.14 -1.52
C THR A 100 0.03 4.10 -1.55
N ALA A 101 0.36 2.82 -1.34
CA ALA A 101 -0.61 1.71 -1.30
C ALA A 101 -1.65 1.88 -0.18
N ILE A 102 -1.22 2.21 1.05
CA ILE A 102 -2.13 2.48 2.17
C ILE A 102 -3.03 3.68 1.87
N ARG A 103 -2.47 4.75 1.28
CA ARG A 103 -3.25 5.94 0.93
C ARG A 103 -4.37 5.62 -0.06
N VAL A 104 -4.08 4.86 -1.12
CA VAL A 104 -5.11 4.51 -2.12
C VAL A 104 -6.12 3.51 -1.58
N LEU A 105 -5.71 2.55 -0.74
CA LEU A 105 -6.65 1.65 -0.04
C LEU A 105 -7.66 2.43 0.79
N ARG A 106 -7.24 3.50 1.46
CA ARG A 106 -8.13 4.34 2.27
C ARG A 106 -9.03 5.25 1.45
N ARG A 107 -8.53 5.78 0.33
CA ARG A 107 -9.26 6.78 -0.46
C ARG A 107 -10.15 6.17 -1.53
N GLU A 108 -9.69 5.12 -2.19
CA GLU A 108 -10.32 4.56 -3.39
C GLU A 108 -11.19 3.35 -3.05
N PRO A 109 -12.53 3.44 -3.16
CA PRO A 109 -13.43 2.29 -2.92
C PRO A 109 -13.16 1.12 -3.88
N GLY A 110 -12.77 1.42 -5.13
CA GLY A 110 -12.39 0.40 -6.12
C GLY A 110 -11.25 -0.47 -5.61
N CYS A 111 -10.23 0.15 -5.01
CA CYS A 111 -9.06 -0.53 -4.49
C CYS A 111 -9.43 -1.50 -3.36
N ARG A 112 -10.26 -1.04 -2.41
CA ARG A 112 -10.77 -1.89 -1.32
C ARG A 112 -11.58 -3.07 -1.84
N THR A 113 -12.39 -2.85 -2.87
CA THR A 113 -13.25 -3.88 -3.45
C THR A 113 -12.43 -5.06 -4.00
N LEU A 114 -11.23 -4.82 -4.52
CA LEU A 114 -10.35 -5.89 -5.01
C LEU A 114 -10.03 -6.92 -3.90
N PHE A 115 -9.70 -6.44 -2.71
CA PHE A 115 -9.40 -7.30 -1.55
C PHE A 115 -10.67 -7.90 -0.93
N GLN A 116 -11.75 -7.12 -0.83
CA GLN A 116 -13.02 -7.57 -0.26
C GLN A 116 -13.62 -8.76 -1.03
N ARG A 117 -13.47 -8.79 -2.37
CA ARG A 117 -13.89 -9.93 -3.21
C ARG A 117 -13.13 -11.22 -2.90
N LEU A 118 -11.97 -11.12 -2.27
CA LEU A 118 -11.17 -12.25 -1.77
C LEU A 118 -11.40 -12.52 -0.28
N GLY A 119 -12.35 -11.83 0.36
CA GLY A 119 -12.61 -11.94 1.79
C GLY A 119 -11.51 -11.31 2.66
N ALA A 120 -10.74 -10.36 2.11
CA ALA A 120 -9.62 -9.73 2.79
C ALA A 120 -9.79 -8.21 2.95
N ASN A 121 -9.12 -7.64 3.95
CA ASN A 121 -8.86 -6.21 4.06
C ASN A 121 -7.42 -5.93 3.58
N GLY A 122 -7.26 -5.06 2.57
CA GLY A 122 -5.95 -4.80 1.97
C GLY A 122 -4.93 -4.16 2.92
N GLU A 123 -5.36 -3.28 3.83
CA GLU A 123 -4.46 -2.69 4.83
C GLU A 123 -3.94 -3.75 5.80
N ASP A 124 -4.82 -4.65 6.26
CA ASP A 124 -4.43 -5.75 7.14
C ASP A 124 -3.51 -6.76 6.43
N VAL A 125 -3.68 -6.95 5.11
CA VAL A 125 -2.79 -7.79 4.30
C VAL A 125 -1.40 -7.19 4.23
N LEU A 126 -1.30 -5.90 3.91
CA LEU A 126 -0.01 -5.21 3.87
C LEU A 126 0.66 -5.17 5.25
N ALA A 127 -0.11 -4.91 6.32
CA ALA A 127 0.42 -4.81 7.68
C ALA A 127 0.98 -6.14 8.21
N ARG A 128 0.37 -7.27 7.87
CA ARG A 128 0.86 -8.61 8.26
C ARG A 128 1.94 -9.17 7.33
N SER A 129 2.19 -8.52 6.20
CA SER A 129 3.19 -8.98 5.23
C SER A 129 4.61 -8.68 5.71
N ARG A 130 5.54 -9.57 5.38
CA ARG A 130 6.97 -9.38 5.62
C ARG A 130 7.74 -9.38 4.30
N TYR A 131 8.58 -8.37 4.11
CA TYR A 131 9.30 -8.12 2.87
C TYR A 131 10.75 -8.63 2.97
N TYR A 132 11.19 -9.36 1.95
CA TYR A 132 12.53 -9.96 1.87
C TYR A 132 13.23 -9.57 0.58
N ALA A 133 14.56 -9.49 0.59
CA ALA A 133 15.30 -9.48 -0.68
C ALA A 133 15.28 -10.89 -1.30
N ALA A 134 14.96 -10.96 -2.58
CA ALA A 134 14.85 -12.23 -3.31
C ALA A 134 16.21 -12.86 -3.70
N GLY A 135 17.30 -12.11 -3.59
CA GLY A 135 18.62 -12.55 -4.04
C GLY A 135 18.64 -12.90 -5.53
N GLU A 136 19.33 -13.98 -5.89
CA GLU A 136 19.47 -14.48 -7.27
C GLU A 136 18.35 -15.44 -7.70
N SER A 137 17.13 -15.24 -7.21
CA SER A 137 16.02 -16.11 -7.61
C SER A 137 15.74 -16.05 -9.11
N ARG A 138 15.27 -17.17 -9.68
CA ARG A 138 14.88 -17.27 -11.09
C ARG A 138 13.89 -16.18 -11.53
N HIS A 139 12.91 -15.84 -10.69
CA HIS A 139 11.95 -14.76 -10.96
C HIS A 139 12.66 -13.42 -11.21
N CYS A 140 13.69 -13.11 -10.42
CA CYS A 140 14.46 -11.87 -10.62
C CYS A 140 15.25 -11.88 -11.93
N GLN A 141 15.79 -13.04 -12.32
CA GLN A 141 16.51 -13.21 -13.59
C GLN A 141 15.56 -13.06 -14.80
N GLU A 142 14.30 -13.43 -14.63
CA GLU A 142 13.22 -13.25 -15.61
C GLU A 142 12.63 -11.82 -15.60
N GLY A 143 13.22 -10.91 -14.83
CA GLY A 143 12.85 -9.49 -14.81
C GLY A 143 11.65 -9.13 -13.92
N VAL A 144 11.15 -10.07 -13.11
CA VAL A 144 10.04 -9.83 -12.18
C VAL A 144 10.52 -8.92 -11.03
N PRO A 145 9.86 -7.78 -10.74
CA PRO A 145 10.33 -6.88 -9.68
C PRO A 145 9.97 -7.35 -8.26
N ALA A 146 8.84 -8.01 -8.09
CA ALA A 146 8.42 -8.59 -6.82
C ALA A 146 7.57 -9.83 -7.07
N PHE A 147 7.52 -10.75 -6.12
CA PHE A 147 6.69 -11.95 -6.23
C PHE A 147 6.29 -12.50 -4.86
N THR A 148 5.16 -13.20 -4.85
CA THR A 148 4.53 -13.78 -3.67
C THR A 148 3.85 -15.08 -4.04
N ASN A 149 4.05 -16.10 -3.20
CA ASN A 149 3.27 -17.32 -3.32
C ASN A 149 1.83 -17.07 -2.86
N VAL A 150 0.86 -17.64 -3.57
CA VAL A 150 -0.57 -17.50 -3.22
C VAL A 150 -0.82 -17.91 -1.76
N GLY A 151 -1.42 -17.01 -0.98
CA GLY A 151 -1.73 -17.21 0.45
C GLY A 151 -0.55 -17.01 1.42
N SER A 152 0.67 -16.73 0.91
CA SER A 152 1.83 -16.41 1.74
C SER A 152 1.75 -14.96 2.26
N THR A 153 2.31 -14.71 3.44
CA THR A 153 2.57 -13.34 3.94
C THR A 153 3.98 -12.85 3.62
N GLN A 154 4.79 -13.66 2.95
CA GLN A 154 6.15 -13.31 2.56
C GLN A 154 6.17 -12.76 1.13
N ILE A 155 6.50 -11.48 1.00
CA ILE A 155 6.65 -10.80 -0.29
C ILE A 155 8.14 -10.65 -0.58
N LYS A 156 8.59 -11.14 -1.73
CA LYS A 156 10.01 -11.12 -2.13
C LYS A 156 10.24 -10.02 -3.16
N LEU A 157 11.25 -9.19 -2.92
CA LEU A 157 11.61 -8.04 -3.73
C LEU A 157 12.91 -8.33 -4.49
N CYS A 158 12.85 -8.19 -5.81
CA CYS A 158 14.02 -8.22 -6.69
C CYS A 158 14.67 -6.84 -6.79
N ARG A 159 15.94 -6.78 -7.22
CA ARG A 159 16.69 -5.53 -7.31
C ARG A 159 15.96 -4.44 -8.12
N SER A 160 15.34 -4.83 -9.23
CA SER A 160 14.59 -3.93 -10.11
C SER A 160 13.43 -3.21 -9.41
N PHE A 161 12.89 -3.74 -8.30
CA PHE A 161 11.88 -3.03 -7.51
C PHE A 161 12.40 -1.70 -6.95
N GLY A 162 13.68 -1.66 -6.55
CA GLY A 162 14.31 -0.46 -5.99
C GLY A 162 14.46 0.69 -6.99
N GLU A 163 14.27 0.43 -8.27
CA GLU A 163 14.44 1.38 -9.38
C GLU A 163 13.11 1.93 -9.90
N LEU A 164 11.98 1.38 -9.42
CA LEU A 164 10.65 1.77 -9.88
C LEU A 164 10.24 3.15 -9.38
N GLN A 165 9.30 3.78 -10.09
CA GLN A 165 8.56 4.92 -9.55
C GLN A 165 7.63 4.46 -8.43
N ALA A 166 7.31 5.36 -7.50
CA ALA A 166 6.53 5.01 -6.31
C ALA A 166 5.13 4.48 -6.64
N SER A 167 4.47 5.00 -7.68
CA SER A 167 3.16 4.52 -8.12
C SER A 167 3.23 3.12 -8.72
N SER A 168 4.17 2.87 -9.63
CA SER A 168 4.38 1.54 -10.22
C SER A 168 4.77 0.50 -9.16
N ALA A 169 5.64 0.88 -8.21
CA ALA A 169 5.98 0.03 -7.08
C ALA A 169 4.76 -0.25 -6.18
N ALA A 170 3.88 0.74 -5.95
CA ALA A 170 2.66 0.55 -5.19
C ALA A 170 1.66 -0.38 -5.88
N VAL A 171 1.54 -0.29 -7.22
CA VAL A 171 0.75 -1.25 -8.02
C VAL A 171 1.25 -2.67 -7.77
N LEU A 172 2.57 -2.88 -7.83
CA LEU A 172 3.15 -4.20 -7.57
C LEU A 172 2.93 -4.65 -6.12
N LEU A 173 3.08 -3.78 -5.11
CA LEU A 173 2.79 -4.17 -3.73
C LEU A 173 1.32 -4.60 -3.52
N LEU A 174 0.38 -3.91 -4.15
CA LEU A 174 -1.03 -4.26 -4.08
C LEU A 174 -1.33 -5.55 -4.86
N HIS A 175 -0.68 -5.74 -6.01
CA HIS A 175 -0.69 -7.01 -6.75
C HIS A 175 -0.22 -8.18 -5.86
N GLU A 176 0.95 -8.05 -5.25
CA GLU A 176 1.53 -9.07 -4.37
C GLU A 176 0.64 -9.34 -3.14
N ALA A 177 0.00 -8.30 -2.60
CA ALA A 177 -0.97 -8.44 -1.52
C ALA A 177 -2.26 -9.16 -1.98
N LEU A 178 -2.69 -9.02 -3.23
CA LEU A 178 -3.80 -9.81 -3.75
C LEU A 178 -3.44 -11.30 -3.83
N HIS A 179 -2.20 -11.64 -4.21
CA HIS A 179 -1.71 -13.02 -4.11
C HIS A 179 -1.68 -13.53 -2.67
N SER A 180 -1.21 -12.70 -1.74
CA SER A 180 -1.27 -12.98 -0.30
C SER A 180 -2.71 -13.22 0.20
N SER A 181 -3.70 -12.66 -0.49
CA SER A 181 -5.13 -12.80 -0.22
C SER A 181 -5.79 -13.97 -0.97
N GLY A 182 -5.03 -14.76 -1.74
CA GLY A 182 -5.53 -15.93 -2.44
C GLY A 182 -5.83 -15.74 -3.93
N LEU A 183 -5.54 -14.56 -4.50
CA LEU A 183 -5.66 -14.37 -5.95
C LEU A 183 -4.66 -15.30 -6.68
N ARG A 184 -5.12 -15.94 -7.74
CA ARG A 184 -4.31 -16.82 -8.61
C ARG A 184 -3.96 -16.10 -9.89
N GLU A 185 -2.84 -16.47 -10.50
CA GLU A 185 -2.34 -15.87 -11.75
C GLU A 185 -1.98 -16.94 -12.81
N SER A 186 -2.15 -16.56 -14.07
CA SER A 186 -1.70 -17.29 -15.26
C SER A 186 -0.22 -16.99 -15.54
N PRO A 187 0.62 -17.99 -15.91
CA PRO A 187 0.24 -19.32 -16.40
C PRO A 187 0.06 -20.40 -15.32
N GLY A 188 0.39 -20.13 -14.06
CA GLY A 188 0.31 -21.12 -12.97
C GLY A 188 -1.11 -21.67 -12.75
N TYR A 189 -2.13 -20.89 -13.08
CA TYR A 189 -3.54 -21.29 -13.01
C TYR A 189 -4.23 -20.99 -14.35
N PRO A 190 -4.55 -22.03 -15.14
CA PRO A 190 -5.28 -21.85 -16.39
C PRO A 190 -6.60 -21.12 -16.15
N ASN A 191 -6.89 -20.11 -16.97
CA ASN A 191 -8.05 -19.20 -16.89
C ASN A 191 -8.00 -18.11 -15.80
N ALA A 192 -6.91 -17.98 -15.05
CA ALA A 192 -6.67 -16.81 -14.21
C ALA A 192 -6.22 -15.60 -15.05
N LEU A 193 -6.23 -14.42 -14.43
CA LEU A 193 -5.62 -13.22 -15.03
C LEU A 193 -4.10 -13.40 -15.11
N THR A 194 -3.48 -12.80 -16.12
CA THR A 194 -2.02 -12.66 -16.22
C THR A 194 -1.52 -11.54 -15.30
N ALA A 195 -0.21 -11.51 -15.03
CA ALA A 195 0.40 -10.43 -14.25
C ALA A 195 0.07 -9.04 -14.77
N ARG A 196 0.11 -8.87 -16.09
CA ARG A 196 -0.22 -7.61 -16.76
C ARG A 196 -1.67 -7.22 -16.51
N GLU A 197 -2.60 -8.15 -16.62
CA GLU A 197 -4.02 -7.88 -16.39
C GLU A 197 -4.30 -7.57 -14.91
N ILE A 198 -3.65 -8.25 -13.97
CA ILE A 198 -3.76 -7.93 -12.54
C ILE A 198 -3.24 -6.51 -12.28
N ASN A 199 -2.09 -6.14 -12.85
CA ASN A 199 -1.56 -4.78 -12.75
C ASN A 199 -2.55 -3.73 -13.29
N VAL A 200 -3.21 -4.01 -14.42
CA VAL A 200 -4.25 -3.12 -14.98
C VAL A 200 -5.43 -2.98 -14.03
N VAL A 201 -5.93 -4.09 -13.48
CA VAL A 201 -7.05 -4.09 -12.52
C VAL A 201 -6.69 -3.31 -11.25
N VAL A 202 -5.46 -3.48 -10.75
CA VAL A 202 -4.96 -2.74 -9.59
C VAL A 202 -4.85 -1.25 -9.91
N SER A 203 -4.20 -0.88 -11.01
CA SER A 203 -4.06 0.52 -11.44
C SER A 203 -5.41 1.22 -11.57
N GLN A 204 -6.37 0.57 -12.23
CA GLN A 204 -7.72 1.11 -12.41
C GLN A 204 -8.50 1.19 -11.09
N GLY A 205 -8.50 0.12 -10.30
CA GLY A 205 -9.23 0.10 -9.03
C GLY A 205 -8.68 1.07 -8.00
N CYS A 206 -7.37 1.29 -8.02
CA CYS A 206 -6.66 2.12 -7.05
C CYS A 206 -6.27 3.51 -7.59
N SER A 207 -6.74 3.89 -8.79
CA SER A 207 -6.46 5.18 -9.41
C SER A 207 -4.94 5.51 -9.47
N LEU A 208 -4.11 4.50 -9.75
CA LEU A 208 -2.65 4.60 -9.84
C LEU A 208 -2.21 4.67 -11.31
N GLN A 209 -1.36 5.66 -11.62
CA GLN A 209 -0.75 5.87 -12.95
C GLN A 209 0.69 5.34 -12.98
#